data_AF-A0A2D9FYC0-F1
#
_entry.id   AF-A0A2D9FYC0-F1
#
_cell.length_a   1.000
_cell.length_b   1.000
_cell.length_c   1.000
_cell.angle_alpha   90.00
_cell.angle_beta   90.00
_cell.angle_gamma   90.00
#
_symmetry.space_group_name_H-M   'P 1'
#
loop_
_entity.id
_entity.type
_entity.pdbx_description
1 polymer ?
#
loop_
_entity_poly.entity_id
_entity_poly.type
_entity_poly.pdbx_seq_one_letter_code
_entity_poly.pdbx_strand_id
1 'polypeptide(L)' 'MEAEKRTCHYCNAEQGSLRPVGRFIVDLKTATVDGSDKQVCQSCYHKIIPNLKNVEKEKGLATRVKKMINRVFC' A
#
# COMPACT_ATOMS: atom_id res chain seq x y z
N MET A 1 -28.41 -12.62 4.00
CA MET A 1 -27.35 -11.62 4.18
C MET A 1 -26.21 -12.02 3.27
N GLU A 2 -26.14 -11.46 2.06
CA GLU A 2 -24.97 -11.62 1.20
C GLU A 2 -23.81 -10.86 1.85
N ALA A 3 -22.80 -11.60 2.32
CA ALA A 3 -21.57 -11.00 2.79
C ALA A 3 -20.92 -10.30 1.59
N GLU A 4 -20.72 -8.98 1.69
CA GLU A 4 -20.04 -8.20 0.67
C GLU A 4 -18.70 -8.86 0.33
N LYS A 5 -18.58 -9.34 -0.92
CA LYS A 5 -17.37 -10.00 -1.39
C LYS A 5 -16.24 -8.99 -1.39
N ARG A 6 -15.27 -9.16 -0.50
CA ARG A 6 -14.07 -8.30 -0.47
C ARG A 6 -13.16 -8.70 -1.64
N THR A 7 -12.76 -7.72 -2.45
CA THR A 7 -11.88 -7.90 -3.61
C THR A 7 -10.63 -7.03 -3.51
N CYS A 8 -9.52 -7.52 -4.06
CA CYS A 8 -8.30 -6.73 -4.19
C CYS A 8 -8.52 -5.55 -5.15
N HIS A 9 -8.18 -4.33 -4.71
CA HIS A 9 -8.31 -3.10 -5.50
C HIS A 9 -7.56 -3.12 -6.85
N TYR A 10 -6.45 -3.86 -6.93
CA TYR A 10 -5.58 -3.83 -8.12
C TYR A 10 -5.84 -4.94 -9.14
N CYS A 11 -6.33 -6.09 -8.69
CA CYS A 11 -6.46 -7.28 -9.54
C CYS A 11 -7.79 -7.99 -9.38
N ASN A 12 -8.72 -7.42 -8.60
CA ASN A 12 -10.06 -7.92 -8.34
C ASN A 12 -10.14 -9.36 -7.80
N ALA A 13 -9.03 -9.89 -7.27
CA ALA A 13 -9.03 -11.21 -6.64
C ALA A 13 -9.92 -11.21 -5.39
N GLU A 14 -10.83 -12.18 -5.29
CA GLU A 14 -11.77 -12.33 -4.18
C GLU A 14 -11.10 -12.93 -2.94
N GLN A 15 -11.40 -12.43 -1.74
CA GLN A 15 -10.96 -13.02 -0.47
C GLN A 15 -11.37 -14.50 -0.41
N GLY A 16 -10.46 -15.37 0.01
CA GLY A 16 -10.73 -16.80 0.16
C GLY A 16 -10.75 -17.60 -1.15
N SER A 17 -10.67 -16.94 -2.31
CA SER A 17 -10.59 -17.62 -3.59
C SER A 17 -9.22 -18.27 -3.81
N LEU A 18 -9.20 -19.40 -4.52
CA LEU A 18 -7.95 -20.06 -4.91
C LEU A 18 -7.33 -19.32 -6.10
N ARG A 19 -6.09 -18.84 -5.94
CA ARG A 19 -5.31 -18.30 -7.06
C ARG A 19 -4.81 -19.45 -7.95
N PRO A 20 -5.13 -19.44 -9.26
CA PRO A 20 -4.67 -20.48 -10.17
C PRO A 20 -3.14 -20.46 -10.31
N VAL A 21 -2.55 -19.27 -10.29
CA VAL A 21 -1.11 -19.05 -10.32
C VAL A 21 -0.59 -18.97 -8.89
N GLY A 22 0.28 -19.91 -8.51
CA GLY A 22 0.89 -19.99 -7.18
C GLY A 22 0.14 -20.86 -6.17
N ARG A 23 -1.08 -21.34 -6.49
CA ARG A 23 -1.86 -22.31 -5.70
C ARG A 23 -1.99 -21.95 -4.22
N PHE A 24 -2.41 -20.72 -3.94
CA PHE A 24 -2.66 -20.24 -2.58
C PHE A 24 -4.04 -19.59 -2.47
N ILE A 25 -4.54 -19.49 -1.24
CA ILE A 25 -5.80 -18.81 -0.94
C ILE A 25 -5.54 -17.31 -0.83
N VAL A 26 -6.33 -16.51 -1.54
CA VAL A 26 -6.24 -15.06 -1.53
C VAL A 26 -6.60 -14.53 -0.14
N ASP A 27 -5.69 -13.75 0.41
CA ASP A 27 -5.84 -13.02 1.66
C ASP A 27 -5.59 -11.53 1.40
N LEU A 28 -6.60 -10.72 1.68
CA LEU A 28 -6.61 -9.28 1.48
C LEU A 28 -6.13 -8.60 2.76
N LYS A 29 -5.19 -7.67 2.58
CA LYS A 29 -4.66 -6.79 3.61
C LYS A 29 -5.07 -5.36 3.30
N THR A 30 -5.26 -4.56 4.35
CA THR A 30 -5.45 -3.12 4.19
C THR A 30 -4.09 -2.46 3.97
N ALA A 31 -3.97 -1.66 2.91
CA ALA A 31 -2.80 -0.84 2.63
C ALA A 31 -3.24 0.60 2.35
N THR A 32 -2.58 1.57 2.98
CA THR A 32 -2.81 2.99 2.70
C THR A 32 -2.06 3.38 1.43
N VAL A 33 -2.81 3.70 0.38
CA VAL A 33 -2.28 4.14 -0.92
C VAL A 33 -2.91 5.49 -1.23
N ASP A 34 -2.06 6.49 -1.52
CA ASP A 34 -2.50 7.87 -1.81
C ASP A 34 -3.38 8.49 -0.71
N GLY A 35 -3.11 8.14 0.55
CA GLY A 35 -3.86 8.62 1.72
C GLY A 35 -5.20 7.93 1.95
N SER A 36 -5.54 6.89 1.20
CA SER A 36 -6.76 6.10 1.39
C SER A 36 -6.45 4.63 1.68
N ASP A 37 -7.22 4.03 2.59
CA ASP A 37 -7.08 2.61 2.92
C ASP A 37 -7.77 1.74 1.87
N LYS A 38 -7.00 0.83 1.26
CA LYS A 38 -7.47 -0.06 0.19
C LYS A 38 -7.21 -1.51 0.53
N GLN A 39 -8.10 -2.40 0.07
CA GLN A 39 -7.94 -3.85 0.21
C GLN A 39 -7.02 -4.38 -0.89
N VAL A 40 -5.96 -5.09 -0.52
CA VAL A 40 -4.90 -5.53 -1.44
C VAL A 40 -4.50 -6.97 -1.13
N CYS A 41 -4.49 -7.85 -2.14
CA CYS A 41 -4.04 -9.24 -1.97
C CYS A 41 -2.53 -9.34 -1.73
N GLN A 42 -2.08 -10.48 -1.22
CA GLN A 42 -0.67 -10.71 -0.88
C GLN A 42 0.28 -10.38 -2.05
N SER A 43 -0.03 -10.82 -3.26
CA SER A 43 0.83 -10.57 -4.44
C SER A 43 0.91 -9.10 -4.84
N CYS A 44 -0.22 -8.38 -4.80
CA CYS A 44 -0.23 -6.95 -5.10
C CYS A 44 0.44 -6.15 -3.99
N TYR A 45 0.26 -6.55 -2.74
CA TYR A 45 0.89 -5.93 -1.58
C TYR A 45 2.42 -5.95 -1.71
N HIS A 46 3.01 -7.10 -2.04
CA HIS A 46 4.46 -7.22 -2.27
C HIS A 46 4.99 -6.32 -3.40
N LYS A 47 4.18 -6.03 -4.42
CA LYS A 47 4.57 -5.13 -5.53
C LYS A 47 4.51 -3.65 -5.14
N ILE A 48 3.62 -3.27 -4.22
CA ILE A 48 3.46 -1.87 -3.80
C ILE A 48 4.36 -1.48 -2.62
N ILE A 49 4.76 -2.42 -1.74
CA ILE A 49 5.69 -2.16 -0.62
C ILE A 49 6.94 -1.36 -1.02
N PRO A 50 7.69 -1.70 -2.09
CA PRO A 50 8.86 -0.92 -2.46
C PRO A 50 8.52 0.53 -2.86
N ASN A 51 7.34 0.77 -3.43
CA ASN A 51 6.85 2.11 -3.76
C ASN A 51 6.39 2.89 -2.52
N LEU A 52 5.72 2.23 -1.57
CA LEU A 52 5.30 2.84 -0.31
C LEU A 52 6.50 3.34 0.53
N LYS A 53 7.60 2.57 0.58
CA LYS A 53 8.83 2.98 1.30
C LYS A 53 9.51 4.21 0.68
N ASN A 54 9.37 4.42 -0.63
CA ASN A 54 9.93 5.60 -1.29
C ASN A 54 9.15 6.87 -0.90
N VAL A 55 7.83 6.79 -0.78
CA VAL A 55 6.98 7.92 -0.35
C VAL A 55 7.32 8.34 1.10
N GLU A 56 7.59 7.39 2.00
CA GLU A 56 8.04 7.72 3.37
C GLU A 56 9.42 8.38 3.40
N LYS A 57 10.36 7.95 2.54
CA LYS A 57 11.67 8.58 2.42
C LYS A 57 11.60 10.03 1.93
N GLU A 58 10.74 10.34 0.97
CA GLU A 58 10.58 11.70 0.44
C GLU A 58 10.04 12.67 1.51
N LYS A 59 9.09 12.24 2.35
CA LYS A 59 8.61 13.03 3.50
C LYS A 59 9.73 13.33 4.52
N GLY A 60 10.62 12.37 4.76
CA GLY A 60 11.79 12.57 5.63
C GLY A 60 12.81 13.57 5.07
N LEU A 61 13.02 13.60 3.75
CA LEU A 61 13.91 14.53 3.07
C LEU A 61 13.36 15.96 3.04
N ALA A 62 12.08 16.14 2.72
CA ALA A 62 11.42 17.45 2.70
C ALA A 62 11.50 18.17 4.07
N THR A 63 11.42 17.40 5.16
CA THR A 63 11.52 17.93 6.53
C THR A 63 12.94 18.41 6.86
N ARG A 64 13.97 17.74 6.33
CA ARG A 64 15.39 18.11 6.53
C ARG A 64 15.75 19.42 5.83
N VAL A 65 15.27 19.62 4.60
CA VAL A 65 15.56 20.84 3.82
C VAL A 65 14.94 22.08 4.49
N LYS A 66 13.68 22.01 4.96
CA LYS A 66 13.04 23.12 5.70
C LYS A 66 13.81 23.53 6.95
N LYS A 67 14.34 22.56 7.71
CA LYS A 67 15.10 22.83 8.94
C LYS A 67 16.46 23.49 8.66
N MET A 68 17.02 23.26 7.48
CA MET A 68 18.29 23.85 7.05
C MET A 68 18.11 25.30 6.60
N ILE A 69 17.06 25.62 5.85
CA ILE A 69 16.76 26.99 5.41
C ILE A 69 16.44 27.91 6.60
N ASN A 70 15.69 27.42 7.60
CA ASN A 70 15.37 28.21 8.80
C ASN A 70 16.58 28.46 9.73
N ARG A 71 17.69 27.73 9.55
CA ARG A 71 18.93 27.95 10.30
C ARG A 71 19.86 28.97 9.64
N VAL A 72 19.67 29.26 8.36
CA VAL A 72 20.51 30.22 7.61
C VAL A 72 19.94 31.64 7.69
N PHE A 73 18.67 31.79 8.05
CA PHE A 73 17.97 33.08 8.17
C PHE A 73 17.78 33.55 9.63
N CYS A 74 18.55 33.02 10.59
CA CYS A 74 18.57 33.51 11.97
C CYS A 74 19.99 33.85 12.40
#